data_AF-A0A804LTT0-F1
#
_entry.id   AF-A0A804LTT0-F1
#
_cell.length_a   1.000
_cell.length_b   1.000
_cell.length_c   1.000
_cell.angle_alpha   90.00
_cell.angle_beta   90.00
_cell.angle_gamma   90.00
#
_symmetry.space_group_name_H-M   'P 1'
#
loop_
_entity.id
_entity.type
_entity.pdbx_description
1 polymer ?
#
loop_
_entity_poly.entity_id
_entity_poly.type
_entity_poly.pdbx_seq_one_letter_code
_entity_poly.pdbx_strand_id
1 'polypeptide(L)'
;MSIPRLLLLAVLAAAAACAPAHAAGAGACAAEKFSGNRAFAACADLARLGASLHWSYDAAAASLSVAFLAAPPSAGGWVAWGLNPRAQSMDGTQALVAVPSSGGGGAYEVQTYSISGTSLGAPGPLSAYRTSGLAAEVGGDGRVRVFATLVLPNGTGAEVNHVWQVGPYSGGIQIHDTKGDNMNAKGTLNLLTGATAAASGGGSIIRKKNGSSSIQPRQSAGIFYSTRYKPSRSNSSVPAM
;
A
#
# COMPACT_ATOMS: atom_id res chain seq x y z
N MET A 1 5.56 60.55 -49.73
CA MET A 1 6.25 60.72 -48.45
C MET A 1 5.45 59.95 -47.41
N SER A 2 5.65 58.63 -47.38
CA SER A 2 6.34 57.88 -46.30
C SER A 2 5.52 57.76 -45.01
N ILE A 3 4.84 56.62 -44.90
CA ILE A 3 4.29 56.06 -43.67
C ILE A 3 5.45 55.44 -42.88
N PRO A 4 5.67 55.76 -41.59
CA PRO A 4 6.37 54.85 -40.71
C PRO A 4 5.34 54.01 -39.97
N ARG A 5 5.31 52.72 -40.33
CA ARG A 5 4.76 51.64 -39.52
C ARG A 5 5.56 51.59 -38.22
N LEU A 6 4.96 51.93 -37.08
CA LEU A 6 5.50 51.52 -35.77
C LEU A 6 4.65 50.38 -35.23
N LEU A 7 5.11 49.17 -35.55
CA LEU A 7 4.75 47.93 -34.89
C LEU A 7 5.23 47.99 -33.43
N LEU A 8 4.31 47.98 -32.47
CA LEU A 8 4.57 47.38 -31.17
C LEU A 8 3.44 46.38 -30.87
N LEU A 9 3.67 45.12 -31.26
CA LEU A 9 2.91 43.99 -30.75
C LEU A 9 3.22 43.85 -29.25
N ALA A 10 2.23 44.18 -28.41
CA ALA A 10 2.27 43.78 -27.01
C ALA A 10 2.05 42.26 -26.93
N VAL A 11 3.12 41.52 -26.69
CA VAL A 11 3.12 40.08 -26.43
C VAL A 11 2.49 39.84 -25.06
N LEU A 12 1.22 39.43 -25.02
CA LEU A 12 0.68 38.71 -23.87
C LEU A 12 0.87 37.21 -24.10
N ALA A 13 2.06 36.71 -23.73
CA ALA A 13 2.27 35.29 -23.53
C ALA A 13 1.51 34.88 -22.26
N ALA A 14 0.29 34.35 -22.43
CA ALA A 14 -0.40 33.66 -21.36
C ALA A 14 0.35 32.34 -21.09
N ALA A 15 1.34 32.40 -20.20
CA ALA A 15 1.92 31.20 -19.61
C ALA A 15 0.82 30.56 -18.74
N ALA A 16 0.09 29.61 -19.33
CA ALA A 16 -0.70 28.66 -18.57
C ALA A 16 0.29 27.83 -17.73
N ALA A 17 0.56 28.30 -16.51
CA ALA A 17 1.24 27.51 -15.50
C ALA A 17 0.39 26.27 -15.28
N CYS A 18 0.86 25.13 -15.80
CA CYS A 18 0.34 23.82 -15.43
C CYS A 18 0.54 23.71 -13.92
N ALA A 19 -0.54 23.84 -13.15
CA ALA A 19 -0.49 23.64 -11.71
C ALA A 19 -0.02 22.19 -11.46
N PRO A 20 0.99 21.94 -10.61
CA PRO A 20 1.29 20.58 -10.20
C PRO A 20 0.05 20.02 -9.52
N ALA A 21 -0.45 18.91 -10.05
CA ALA A 21 -1.57 18.18 -9.47
C ALA A 21 -1.20 17.74 -8.05
N HIS A 22 -1.96 18.26 -7.09
CA HIS A 22 -2.27 17.73 -5.76
C HIS A 22 -1.25 16.74 -5.16
N ALA A 23 -0.35 17.27 -4.33
CA ALA A 23 0.37 16.45 -3.37
C ALA A 23 -0.64 15.81 -2.39
N ALA A 24 -0.88 14.50 -2.55
CA ALA A 24 -1.40 13.69 -1.45
C ALA A 24 -0.44 13.84 -0.26
N GLY A 25 -1.01 14.01 0.94
CA GLY A 25 -0.33 14.55 2.13
C GLY A 25 1.08 14.03 2.33
N ALA A 26 2.02 14.93 2.64
CA ALA A 26 3.40 14.59 2.94
C ALA A 26 3.49 13.67 4.18
N GLY A 27 3.28 12.37 3.96
CA GLY A 27 3.66 11.29 4.85
C GLY A 27 5.18 11.13 4.85
N ALA A 28 5.69 10.30 5.76
CA ALA A 28 7.12 10.03 5.89
C ALA A 28 7.72 9.48 4.58
N CYS A 29 6.91 8.81 3.75
CA CYS A 29 7.33 8.31 2.44
C CYS A 29 7.97 9.38 1.55
N ALA A 30 7.52 10.64 1.57
CA ALA A 30 8.02 11.67 0.65
C ALA A 30 9.52 11.97 0.81
N ALA A 31 10.12 11.59 1.95
CA ALA A 31 11.55 11.74 2.21
C ALA A 31 12.42 10.62 1.63
N GLU A 32 11.81 9.54 1.11
CA GLU A 32 12.55 8.38 0.59
C GLU A 32 13.39 8.74 -0.64
N LYS A 33 14.62 8.24 -0.67
CA LYS A 33 15.54 8.38 -1.80
C LYS A 33 15.91 7.02 -2.35
N PHE A 34 15.84 6.89 -3.66
CA PHE A 34 16.10 5.64 -4.36
C PHE A 34 17.42 5.69 -5.11
N SER A 35 18.05 4.52 -5.27
CA SER A 35 19.22 4.38 -6.13
C SER A 35 18.87 4.61 -7.60
N GLY A 36 19.89 4.89 -8.42
CA GLY A 36 19.75 4.98 -9.88
C GLY A 36 18.89 6.14 -10.37
N ASN A 37 18.82 7.24 -9.60
CA ASN A 37 18.02 8.43 -9.92
C ASN A 37 16.53 8.14 -10.14
N ARG A 38 15.99 7.08 -9.54
CA ARG A 38 14.56 6.77 -9.62
C ARG A 38 13.75 7.81 -8.84
N ALA A 39 12.70 8.31 -9.47
CA ALA A 39 11.75 9.23 -8.88
C ALA A 39 10.32 8.77 -9.18
N PHE A 40 9.41 9.01 -8.24
CA PHE A 40 8.01 8.62 -8.34
C PHE A 40 7.11 9.82 -8.09
N ALA A 41 6.01 9.91 -8.84
CA ALA A 41 5.10 11.04 -8.81
C ALA A 41 4.24 11.08 -7.53
N ALA A 42 3.96 9.92 -6.94
CA ALA A 42 3.15 9.79 -5.76
C ALA A 42 3.74 8.76 -4.78
N CYS A 43 3.40 8.90 -3.50
CA CYS A 43 3.71 7.93 -2.46
C CYS A 43 2.62 7.87 -1.40
N ALA A 44 2.60 6.76 -0.67
CA ALA A 44 1.75 6.58 0.51
C ALA A 44 2.44 5.65 1.53
N ASP A 45 2.37 6.04 2.81
CA ASP A 45 2.61 5.12 3.91
C ASP A 45 1.40 4.19 4.05
N LEU A 46 1.63 2.87 4.04
CA LEU A 46 0.58 1.86 4.11
C LEU A 46 0.19 1.59 5.57
N ALA A 47 -1.06 1.19 5.78
CA ALA A 47 -1.61 1.09 7.13
C ALA A 47 -0.99 -0.01 8.02
N ARG A 48 -0.23 -0.96 7.45
CA ARG A 48 0.27 -2.17 8.13
C ARG A 48 1.70 -2.49 7.71
N LEU A 49 2.42 -3.19 8.60
CA LEU A 49 3.77 -3.72 8.35
C LEU A 49 4.86 -2.64 8.13
N GLY A 50 4.62 -1.40 8.58
CA GLY A 50 5.56 -0.29 8.40
C GLY A 50 5.96 -0.07 6.94
N ALA A 51 5.07 -0.43 6.02
CA ALA A 51 5.37 -0.45 4.59
C ALA A 51 5.02 0.88 3.93
N SER A 52 5.71 1.21 2.85
CA SER A 52 5.37 2.35 1.99
C SER A 52 5.37 1.94 0.53
N LEU A 53 4.58 2.65 -0.27
CA LEU A 53 4.50 2.46 -1.71
C LEU A 53 4.71 3.80 -2.40
N HIS A 54 5.54 3.78 -3.42
CA HIS A 54 5.77 4.90 -4.33
C HIS A 54 5.42 4.44 -5.73
N TRP A 55 4.82 5.32 -6.53
CA TRP A 55 4.51 4.98 -7.91
C TRP A 55 4.39 6.20 -8.83
N SER A 56 4.50 5.91 -10.11
CA SER A 56 4.15 6.81 -11.22
C SER A 56 3.29 6.03 -12.19
N TYR A 57 2.16 6.59 -12.58
CA TYR A 57 1.24 5.96 -13.52
C TYR A 57 1.07 6.81 -14.77
N ASP A 58 1.37 6.22 -15.93
CA ASP A 58 1.08 6.77 -17.25
C ASP A 58 -0.15 6.06 -17.81
N ALA A 59 -1.28 6.75 -17.83
CA ALA A 59 -2.54 6.22 -18.33
C ALA A 59 -2.53 5.97 -19.85
N ALA A 60 -1.77 6.76 -20.63
CA ALA A 60 -1.70 6.60 -22.08
C ALA A 60 -0.91 5.35 -22.48
N ALA A 61 0.15 5.05 -21.73
CA ALA A 61 0.95 3.84 -21.91
C ALA A 61 0.46 2.64 -21.08
N ALA A 62 -0.60 2.81 -20.27
CA ALA A 62 -1.04 1.87 -19.24
C ALA A 62 0.12 1.35 -18.37
N SER A 63 1.08 2.22 -18.06
CA SER A 63 2.35 1.86 -17.44
C SER A 63 2.40 2.32 -16.00
N LEU A 64 2.58 1.39 -15.07
CA LEU A 64 2.70 1.65 -13.64
C LEU A 64 4.11 1.31 -13.18
N SER A 65 4.90 2.31 -12.85
CA SER A 65 6.21 2.12 -12.20
C SER A 65 6.06 2.22 -10.70
N VAL A 66 6.61 1.28 -9.94
CA VAL A 66 6.48 1.20 -8.48
C VAL A 66 7.81 1.05 -7.76
N ALA A 67 7.87 1.56 -6.53
CA ALA A 67 8.79 1.13 -5.50
C ALA A 67 8.02 0.79 -4.23
N PHE A 68 8.07 -0.47 -3.80
CA PHE A 68 7.51 -0.92 -2.54
C PHE A 68 8.61 -1.08 -1.50
N LEU A 69 8.38 -0.65 -0.26
CA LEU A 69 9.34 -0.75 0.83
C LEU A 69 8.70 -1.39 2.04
N ALA A 70 9.37 -2.36 2.66
CA ALA A 70 9.00 -2.91 3.96
C ALA A 70 10.22 -3.55 4.64
N ALA A 71 10.17 -3.67 5.97
CA ALA A 71 11.15 -4.47 6.72
C ALA A 71 10.66 -5.93 6.79
N PRO A 72 11.49 -6.93 6.45
CA PRO A 72 11.16 -8.31 6.76
C PRO A 72 11.09 -8.51 8.28
N PRO A 73 10.38 -9.55 8.78
CA PRO A 73 10.26 -9.81 10.22
C PRO A 73 11.59 -10.16 10.90
N SER A 74 12.58 -10.59 10.11
CA SER A 74 13.96 -10.84 10.54
C SER A 74 14.91 -10.55 9.38
N ALA A 75 16.19 -10.30 9.69
CA ALA A 75 17.22 -10.15 8.67
C ALA A 75 17.23 -11.36 7.72
N GLY A 76 17.29 -11.09 6.41
CA GLY A 76 17.22 -12.14 5.39
C GLY A 76 15.82 -12.71 5.16
N GLY A 77 14.74 -12.16 5.74
CA GLY A 77 13.37 -12.51 5.34
C GLY A 77 12.99 -11.92 3.98
N TRP A 78 11.78 -12.23 3.50
CA TRP A 78 11.25 -11.72 2.23
C TRP A 78 10.20 -10.62 2.45
N VAL A 79 10.01 -9.79 1.44
CA VAL A 79 8.92 -8.81 1.37
C VAL A 79 8.22 -8.91 0.02
N ALA A 80 6.93 -8.60 -0.03
CA ALA A 80 6.13 -8.70 -1.23
C ALA A 80 5.09 -7.60 -1.34
N TRP A 81 4.81 -7.21 -2.58
CA TRP A 81 3.68 -6.38 -2.95
C TRP A 81 3.09 -6.87 -4.26
N GLY A 82 1.78 -6.81 -4.40
CA GLY A 82 1.11 -7.24 -5.63
C GLY A 82 -0.24 -6.56 -5.85
N LEU A 83 -0.65 -6.55 -7.11
CA LEU A 83 -1.98 -6.13 -7.52
C LEU A 83 -2.89 -7.35 -7.63
N ASN A 84 -4.14 -7.18 -7.24
CA ASN A 84 -5.16 -8.20 -7.41
C ASN A 84 -6.29 -7.68 -8.33
N PRO A 85 -6.46 -8.24 -9.53
CA PRO A 85 -7.49 -7.79 -10.47
C PRO A 85 -8.93 -8.00 -9.98
N ARG A 86 -9.16 -8.85 -8.97
CA ARG A 86 -10.49 -9.32 -8.58
C ARG A 86 -10.94 -8.84 -7.21
N ALA A 87 -10.06 -8.85 -6.20
CA ALA A 87 -10.45 -8.57 -4.82
C ALA A 87 -9.25 -8.17 -3.93
N GLN A 88 -9.53 -7.66 -2.73
CA GLN A 88 -8.51 -7.45 -1.69
C GLN A 88 -8.16 -8.78 -0.97
N SER A 89 -7.54 -9.72 -1.67
CA SER A 89 -7.22 -11.06 -1.16
C SER A 89 -5.89 -11.60 -1.66
N MET A 90 -5.28 -12.54 -0.94
CA MET A 90 -4.07 -13.24 -1.40
C MET A 90 -4.33 -14.01 -2.70
N ASP A 91 -5.41 -14.80 -2.75
CA ASP A 91 -5.81 -15.51 -3.97
C ASP A 91 -6.06 -14.55 -5.14
N GLY A 92 -5.44 -14.83 -6.28
CA GLY A 92 -5.50 -14.02 -7.49
C GLY A 92 -4.47 -12.89 -7.55
N THR A 93 -3.69 -12.65 -6.49
CA THR A 93 -2.68 -11.59 -6.47
C THR A 93 -1.55 -11.90 -7.43
N GLN A 94 -1.15 -10.88 -8.19
CA GLN A 94 0.02 -10.86 -9.07
C GLN A 94 1.14 -10.18 -8.30
N ALA A 95 1.99 -10.98 -7.66
CA ALA A 95 2.93 -10.53 -6.64
C ALA A 95 4.36 -10.35 -7.20
N LEU A 96 4.98 -9.25 -6.79
CA LEU A 96 6.43 -9.04 -6.82
C LEU A 96 6.95 -9.42 -5.43
N VAL A 97 7.90 -10.33 -5.35
CA VAL A 97 8.47 -10.81 -4.09
C VAL A 97 9.97 -10.60 -4.13
N ALA A 98 10.51 -9.83 -3.20
CA ALA A 98 11.94 -9.72 -3.00
C ALA A 98 12.40 -10.76 -1.99
N VAL A 99 13.34 -11.60 -2.41
CA VAL A 99 13.96 -12.66 -1.61
C VAL A 99 15.47 -12.46 -1.55
N PRO A 100 16.16 -12.98 -0.51
CA PRO A 100 17.61 -13.00 -0.48
C PRO A 100 18.17 -13.69 -1.73
N SER A 101 19.16 -13.09 -2.37
CA SER A 101 19.80 -13.68 -3.54
C SER A 101 20.71 -14.84 -3.14
N SER A 102 20.73 -15.87 -3.98
CA SER A 102 21.55 -17.07 -3.78
C SER A 102 23.06 -16.82 -3.82
N GLY A 103 23.50 -15.68 -4.36
CA GLY A 103 24.92 -15.29 -4.46
C GLY A 103 25.59 -14.89 -3.14
N GLY A 104 24.85 -14.83 -2.03
CA GLY A 104 25.37 -14.38 -0.73
C GLY A 104 25.53 -12.86 -0.63
N GLY A 105 26.01 -12.37 0.52
CA GLY A 105 26.34 -10.95 0.71
C GLY A 105 25.16 -10.01 1.04
N GLY A 106 23.98 -10.55 1.37
CA GLY A 106 22.82 -9.75 1.79
C GLY A 106 22.08 -9.04 0.65
N ALA A 107 22.40 -9.36 -0.61
CA ALA A 107 21.67 -8.88 -1.77
C ALA A 107 20.28 -9.50 -1.87
N TYR A 108 19.37 -8.82 -2.57
CA TYR A 108 18.01 -9.27 -2.84
C TYR A 108 17.76 -9.35 -4.35
N GLU A 109 16.91 -10.28 -4.75
CA GLU A 109 16.41 -10.41 -6.11
C GLU A 109 14.88 -10.41 -6.12
N VAL A 110 14.27 -10.01 -7.23
CA VAL A 110 12.81 -9.98 -7.38
C VAL A 110 12.35 -11.19 -8.18
N GLN A 111 11.44 -11.95 -7.58
CA GLN A 111 10.71 -13.04 -8.20
C GLN A 111 9.24 -12.64 -8.35
N THR A 112 8.57 -13.15 -9.38
CA THR A 112 7.17 -12.85 -9.65
C THR A 112 6.29 -14.08 -9.53
N TYR A 113 5.09 -13.90 -8.99
CA TYR A 113 4.15 -15.00 -8.73
C TYR A 113 2.72 -14.62 -9.08
N SER A 114 2.06 -15.49 -9.85
CA SER A 114 0.60 -15.46 -10.01
C SER A 114 -0.02 -16.39 -8.95
N ILE A 115 -0.51 -15.82 -7.86
CA ILE A 115 -0.97 -16.59 -6.70
C ILE A 115 -2.35 -17.20 -6.96
N SER A 116 -2.50 -18.49 -6.65
CA SER A 116 -3.77 -19.21 -6.70
C SER A 116 -4.02 -19.96 -5.39
N GLY A 117 -5.16 -19.68 -4.77
CA GLY A 117 -5.51 -20.13 -3.43
C GLY A 117 -4.52 -19.62 -2.39
N THR A 118 -3.97 -20.54 -1.61
CA THR A 118 -2.97 -20.26 -0.55
C THR A 118 -1.58 -20.77 -0.91
N SER A 119 -1.38 -21.30 -2.12
CA SER A 119 -0.11 -21.87 -2.55
C SER A 119 0.69 -20.87 -3.36
N LEU A 120 2.00 -20.84 -3.11
CA LEU A 120 2.95 -20.17 -3.97
C LEU A 120 3.41 -21.20 -5.02
N GLY A 121 2.99 -21.01 -6.27
CA GLY A 121 3.47 -21.83 -7.40
C GLY A 121 4.95 -21.59 -7.69
N ALA A 122 5.44 -22.07 -8.84
CA ALA A 122 6.78 -21.73 -9.29
C ALA A 122 6.86 -20.23 -9.65
N PRO A 123 8.02 -19.56 -9.40
CA PRO A 123 8.22 -18.20 -9.86
C PRO A 123 8.16 -18.16 -11.40
N GLY A 124 7.58 -17.10 -11.94
CA GLY A 124 7.42 -16.95 -13.38
C GLY A 124 6.66 -15.68 -13.74
N PRO A 125 6.50 -15.39 -15.05
CA PRO A 125 5.79 -14.20 -15.51
C PRO A 125 4.40 -14.06 -14.88
N LEU A 126 4.00 -12.81 -14.58
CA LEU A 126 2.65 -12.53 -14.10
C LEU A 126 1.65 -12.76 -15.24
N SER A 127 0.55 -13.45 -14.96
CA SER A 127 -0.43 -13.82 -15.98
C SER A 127 -1.30 -12.63 -16.42
N ALA A 128 -1.50 -11.64 -15.54
CA ALA A 128 -2.32 -10.47 -15.84
C ALA A 128 -1.52 -9.24 -16.31
N TYR A 129 -0.21 -9.19 -16.04
CA TYR A 129 0.61 -7.98 -16.23
C TYR A 129 1.95 -8.34 -16.85
N ARG A 130 2.38 -7.61 -17.88
CA ARG A 130 3.79 -7.67 -18.29
C ARG A 130 4.63 -6.85 -17.32
N THR A 131 5.80 -7.37 -16.96
CA THR A 131 6.72 -6.72 -16.02
C THR A 131 8.07 -6.42 -16.66
N SER A 132 8.69 -5.33 -16.24
CA SER A 132 10.07 -4.97 -16.58
C SER A 132 10.70 -4.20 -15.41
N GLY A 133 12.02 -3.94 -15.50
CA GLY A 133 12.73 -3.14 -14.49
C GLY A 133 12.73 -3.76 -13.09
N LEU A 134 12.60 -5.10 -12.99
CA LEU A 134 12.61 -5.83 -11.74
C LEU A 134 13.97 -5.66 -11.05
N ALA A 135 13.96 -5.09 -9.85
CA ALA A 135 15.16 -4.94 -9.04
C ALA A 135 14.79 -4.86 -7.55
N ALA A 136 15.68 -5.31 -6.68
CA ALA A 136 15.54 -5.14 -5.25
C ALA A 136 16.84 -4.63 -4.63
N GLU A 137 16.71 -3.86 -3.55
CA GLU A 137 17.85 -3.39 -2.76
C GLU A 137 17.47 -3.29 -1.29
N VAL A 138 18.48 -3.25 -0.41
CA VAL A 138 18.27 -3.02 1.03
C VAL A 138 18.70 -1.59 1.36
N GLY A 139 17.80 -0.83 1.97
CA GLY A 139 18.10 0.50 2.50
C GLY A 139 18.98 0.42 3.75
N GLY A 140 19.66 1.52 4.08
CA GLY A 140 20.46 1.62 5.32
C GLY A 140 19.63 1.50 6.62
N ASP A 141 18.31 1.62 6.51
CA ASP A 141 17.32 1.41 7.56
C ASP A 141 16.87 -0.06 7.69
N GLY A 142 17.43 -0.96 6.88
CA GLY A 142 17.09 -2.39 6.86
C GLY A 142 15.80 -2.72 6.11
N ARG A 143 15.09 -1.74 5.53
CA ARG A 143 13.93 -2.03 4.67
C ARG A 143 14.39 -2.52 3.31
N VAL A 144 13.73 -3.56 2.82
CA VAL A 144 13.91 -4.05 1.45
C VAL A 144 13.01 -3.22 0.54
N ARG A 145 13.59 -2.73 -0.55
CA ARG A 145 12.92 -1.95 -1.59
C ARG A 145 12.78 -2.80 -2.84
N VAL A 146 11.58 -2.85 -3.41
CA VAL A 146 11.22 -3.64 -4.59
C VAL A 146 10.79 -2.69 -5.70
N PHE A 147 11.47 -2.74 -6.85
CA PHE A 147 11.19 -1.92 -8.02
C PHE A 147 10.63 -2.77 -9.16
N ALA A 148 9.66 -2.22 -9.88
CA ALA A 148 9.16 -2.80 -11.11
C ALA A 148 8.39 -1.77 -11.94
N THR A 149 8.24 -2.06 -13.24
CA THR A 149 7.24 -1.46 -14.10
C THR A 149 6.26 -2.54 -14.54
N LEU A 150 4.96 -2.28 -14.38
CA LEU A 150 3.86 -3.15 -14.80
C LEU A 150 3.10 -2.48 -15.94
N VAL A 151 2.82 -3.24 -16.99
CA VAL A 151 1.84 -2.84 -18.01
C VAL A 151 0.48 -3.38 -17.58
N LEU A 152 -0.43 -2.46 -17.26
CA LEU A 152 -1.79 -2.77 -16.85
C LEU A 152 -2.68 -2.99 -18.09
N PRO A 153 -3.71 -3.85 -18.02
CA PRO A 153 -4.67 -4.00 -19.10
C PRO A 153 -5.37 -2.68 -19.44
N ASN A 154 -5.69 -2.49 -20.73
CA ASN A 154 -6.51 -1.34 -21.14
C ASN A 154 -7.84 -1.34 -20.39
N GLY A 155 -8.27 -0.15 -19.97
CA GLY A 155 -9.48 0.00 -19.16
C GLY A 155 -9.29 -0.31 -17.68
N THR A 156 -8.05 -0.54 -17.22
CA THR A 156 -7.76 -0.49 -15.78
C THR A 156 -8.16 0.89 -15.27
N GLY A 157 -9.16 0.94 -14.39
CA GLY A 157 -9.66 2.18 -13.82
C GLY A 157 -8.62 2.89 -12.96
N ALA A 158 -8.98 4.05 -12.42
CA ALA A 158 -8.09 4.80 -11.54
C ALA A 158 -7.80 4.06 -10.21
N GLU A 159 -8.63 3.09 -9.82
CA GLU A 159 -8.52 2.37 -8.55
C GLU A 159 -8.20 0.88 -8.78
N VAL A 160 -7.23 0.36 -8.03
CA VAL A 160 -6.81 -1.05 -8.07
C VAL A 160 -6.75 -1.64 -6.66
N ASN A 161 -6.97 -2.95 -6.55
CA ASN A 161 -6.72 -3.66 -5.29
C ASN A 161 -5.25 -4.03 -5.19
N HIS A 162 -4.68 -3.90 -4.01
CA HIS A 162 -3.33 -4.35 -3.72
C HIS A 162 -3.25 -5.13 -2.40
N VAL A 163 -2.20 -5.94 -2.30
CA VAL A 163 -1.86 -6.73 -1.12
C VAL A 163 -0.36 -6.61 -0.91
N TRP A 164 0.07 -6.52 0.34
CA TRP A 164 1.49 -6.53 0.70
C TRP A 164 1.72 -7.50 1.85
N GLN A 165 2.90 -8.10 1.88
CA GLN A 165 3.27 -9.06 2.90
C GLN A 165 4.76 -9.00 3.21
N VAL A 166 5.10 -9.48 4.39
CA VAL A 166 6.47 -9.76 4.81
C VAL A 166 6.51 -11.13 5.48
N GLY A 167 7.61 -11.85 5.37
CA GLY A 167 7.72 -13.16 5.98
C GLY A 167 9.14 -13.72 6.11
N PRO A 168 9.30 -14.84 6.81
CA PRO A 168 10.60 -15.51 6.96
C PRO A 168 11.04 -16.18 5.65
N TYR A 169 12.36 -16.24 5.42
CA TYR A 169 12.95 -16.99 4.32
C TYR A 169 13.93 -18.03 4.87
N SER A 170 13.79 -19.28 4.45
CA SER A 170 14.66 -20.39 4.89
C SER A 170 14.80 -21.40 3.77
N GLY A 171 15.81 -21.20 2.91
CA GLY A 171 15.97 -21.98 1.68
C GLY A 171 14.83 -21.82 0.66
N GLY A 172 13.95 -20.84 0.89
CA GLY A 172 12.72 -20.61 0.15
C GLY A 172 11.75 -19.73 0.94
N ILE A 173 10.74 -19.20 0.24
CA ILE A 173 9.68 -18.37 0.83
C ILE A 173 8.88 -19.22 1.83
N GLN A 174 8.87 -18.81 3.09
CA GLN A 174 7.99 -19.41 4.10
C GLN A 174 6.68 -18.63 4.18
N ILE A 175 5.64 -19.27 4.71
CA ILE A 175 4.35 -18.63 4.93
C ILE A 175 4.52 -17.38 5.82
N HIS A 176 3.90 -16.28 5.42
CA HIS A 176 3.82 -15.10 6.28
C HIS A 176 2.91 -15.36 7.48
N ASP A 177 2.94 -14.49 8.49
CA ASP A 177 2.06 -14.64 9.65
C ASP A 177 0.58 -14.63 9.22
N THR A 178 -0.24 -15.47 9.84
CA THR A 178 -1.66 -15.66 9.51
C THR A 178 -2.59 -14.96 10.51
N LYS A 179 -2.06 -13.95 11.21
CA LYS A 179 -2.80 -13.10 12.16
C LYS A 179 -2.43 -11.63 11.98
N GLY A 180 -3.11 -10.77 12.75
CA GLY A 180 -2.70 -9.38 12.97
C GLY A 180 -2.48 -8.58 11.69
N ASP A 181 -1.34 -7.92 11.60
CA ASP A 181 -1.03 -6.97 10.53
C ASP A 181 -0.96 -7.63 9.14
N ASN A 182 -0.39 -8.83 9.03
CA ASN A 182 -0.32 -9.57 7.76
C ASN A 182 -1.72 -9.88 7.21
N MET A 183 -2.69 -10.24 8.06
CA MET A 183 -4.07 -10.48 7.60
C MET A 183 -4.81 -9.21 7.17
N ASN A 184 -4.33 -8.04 7.57
CA ASN A 184 -4.91 -6.74 7.27
C ASN A 184 -4.09 -5.92 6.26
N ALA A 185 -3.00 -6.49 5.72
CA ALA A 185 -2.09 -5.84 4.77
C ALA A 185 -2.63 -5.88 3.33
N LYS A 186 -3.78 -5.22 3.13
CA LYS A 186 -4.52 -5.13 1.87
C LYS A 186 -5.35 -3.86 1.81
N GLY A 187 -5.62 -3.39 0.61
CA GLY A 187 -6.27 -2.11 0.39
C GLY A 187 -6.61 -1.83 -1.06
N THR A 188 -7.17 -0.65 -1.30
CA THR A 188 -7.26 -0.06 -2.65
C THR A 188 -6.25 1.08 -2.78
N LEU A 189 -5.79 1.26 -4.02
CA LEU A 189 -4.86 2.29 -4.42
C LEU A 189 -5.46 3.04 -5.61
N ASN A 190 -5.60 4.35 -5.48
CA ASN A 190 -5.93 5.22 -6.60
C ASN A 190 -4.64 5.66 -7.30
N LEU A 191 -4.41 5.17 -8.51
CA LEU A 191 -3.19 5.36 -9.29
C LEU A 191 -2.96 6.84 -9.68
N LEU A 192 -4.02 7.65 -9.78
CA LEU A 192 -3.96 9.05 -10.22
C LEU A 192 -3.84 10.04 -9.07
N THR A 193 -4.62 9.84 -8.00
CA THR A 193 -4.69 10.77 -6.86
C THR A 193 -3.76 10.39 -5.72
N GLY A 194 -3.31 9.14 -5.69
CA GLY A 194 -2.55 8.56 -4.58
C GLY A 194 -3.28 8.38 -3.28
N ALA A 195 -4.60 8.51 -3.30
CA ALA A 195 -5.43 8.03 -2.22
C ALA A 195 -5.23 6.51 -2.04
N THR A 196 -4.95 6.09 -0.82
CA THR A 196 -4.97 4.69 -0.40
C THR A 196 -6.08 4.48 0.62
N ALA A 197 -6.76 3.34 0.56
CA ALA A 197 -7.75 2.94 1.55
C ALA A 197 -7.48 1.51 2.01
N ALA A 198 -7.27 1.32 3.32
CA ALA A 198 -7.19 -0.01 3.89
C ALA A 198 -8.54 -0.72 3.80
N ALA A 199 -8.53 -2.04 3.58
CA ALA A 199 -9.75 -2.82 3.67
C ALA A 199 -10.35 -2.67 5.07
N SER A 200 -11.65 -2.36 5.17
CA SER A 200 -12.33 -2.24 6.46
C SER A 200 -12.50 -3.64 7.07
N GLY A 201 -11.65 -3.99 8.03
CA GLY A 201 -11.96 -5.03 9.00
C GLY A 201 -13.07 -4.49 9.91
N GLY A 202 -14.20 -5.20 10.00
CA GLY A 202 -15.43 -4.76 10.68
C GLY A 202 -15.20 -3.89 11.91
N GLY A 203 -15.46 -2.60 11.76
CA GLY A 203 -15.25 -1.56 12.76
C GLY A 203 -15.38 -0.20 12.11
N SER A 204 -16.57 0.41 12.21
CA SER A 204 -16.88 1.70 11.59
C SER A 204 -15.95 2.80 12.13
N ILE A 205 -15.06 3.30 11.27
CA ILE A 205 -14.39 4.58 11.47
C ILE A 205 -14.66 5.49 10.26
N ILE A 206 -15.86 6.03 10.19
CA ILE A 206 -16.13 7.23 9.40
C ILE A 206 -15.39 8.39 10.07
N ARG A 207 -14.18 8.72 9.62
CA ARG A 207 -13.49 9.96 10.01
C ARG A 207 -13.89 11.07 9.03
N LYS A 208 -15.05 11.70 9.28
CA LYS A 208 -15.47 12.92 8.58
C LYS A 208 -14.76 14.11 9.22
N LYS A 209 -13.84 14.75 8.49
CA LYS A 209 -13.18 16.00 8.90
C LYS A 209 -13.92 17.15 8.23
N ASN A 210 -14.57 18.02 9.01
CA ASN A 210 -14.78 19.43 8.68
C ASN A 210 -15.35 20.22 9.87
N GLY A 211 -14.73 21.38 10.14
CA GLY A 211 -15.42 22.57 10.62
C GLY A 211 -15.52 22.78 12.14
N SER A 212 -14.80 23.79 12.63
CA SER A 212 -14.93 24.38 13.96
C SER A 212 -16.37 24.78 14.29
N SER A 213 -16.87 24.35 15.45
CA SER A 213 -17.74 25.15 16.32
C SER A 213 -17.83 24.48 17.69
N SER A 214 -17.39 25.23 18.70
CA SER A 214 -17.53 24.92 20.12
C SER A 214 -19.00 24.83 20.51
N ILE A 215 -19.48 23.65 20.86
CA ILE A 215 -20.72 23.48 21.64
C ILE A 215 -20.48 22.32 22.62
N GLN A 216 -20.39 22.65 23.92
CA GLN A 216 -20.42 21.66 25.00
C GLN A 216 -21.79 20.97 25.04
N PRO A 217 -21.87 19.65 25.23
CA PRO A 217 -23.11 19.04 25.67
C PRO A 217 -23.27 19.22 27.18
N ARG A 218 -24.35 19.94 27.54
CA ARG A 218 -24.92 20.01 28.89
C ARG A 218 -25.18 18.60 29.43
N GLN A 219 -24.80 18.38 30.68
CA GLN A 219 -25.32 17.28 31.48
C GLN A 219 -26.82 17.49 31.73
N SER A 220 -27.63 16.45 31.54
CA SER A 220 -28.97 16.38 32.13
C SER A 220 -29.24 14.96 32.59
N ALA A 221 -29.54 14.88 33.89
CA ALA A 221 -29.84 13.68 34.64
C ALA A 221 -31.15 13.03 34.19
N GLY A 222 -31.27 11.71 34.39
CA GLY A 222 -32.51 10.99 34.10
C GLY A 222 -32.48 9.49 34.39
N ILE A 223 -32.52 9.16 35.68
CA ILE A 223 -33.32 8.08 36.29
C ILE A 223 -32.89 6.60 36.10
N PHE A 224 -32.61 6.01 37.27
CA PHE A 224 -32.44 4.60 37.60
C PHE A 224 -33.63 3.72 37.23
N TYR A 225 -33.36 2.49 36.74
CA TYR A 225 -34.03 1.28 37.25
C TYR A 225 -33.02 0.13 37.34
N SER A 226 -32.81 -0.33 38.58
CA SER A 226 -32.07 -1.54 38.93
C SER A 226 -33.06 -2.70 38.99
N THR A 227 -32.84 -3.76 38.21
CA THR A 227 -33.41 -5.08 38.50
C THR A 227 -32.28 -6.06 38.84
N ARG A 228 -32.26 -6.41 40.12
CA ARG A 228 -31.44 -7.44 40.76
C ARG A 228 -31.63 -8.80 40.09
N TYR A 229 -30.53 -9.48 39.79
CA TYR A 229 -30.51 -10.95 39.64
C TYR A 229 -29.83 -11.55 40.88
N LYS A 230 -30.55 -12.41 41.60
CA LYS A 230 -30.08 -13.17 42.79
C LYS A 230 -29.32 -14.44 42.35
N PRO A 231 -28.27 -14.87 43.07
CA PRO A 231 -27.61 -16.14 42.83
C PRO A 231 -28.31 -17.30 43.57
N SER A 232 -28.38 -18.46 42.93
CA SER A 232 -28.77 -19.74 43.57
C SER A 232 -27.51 -20.55 43.88
N ARG A 233 -27.37 -20.99 45.13
CA ARG A 233 -26.45 -22.04 45.56
C ARG A 233 -27.23 -23.35 45.67
N SER A 234 -26.64 -24.46 45.21
CA SER A 234 -26.82 -25.75 45.85
C SER A 234 -25.54 -26.58 45.75
N ASN A 235 -25.23 -27.20 46.88
CA ASN A 235 -24.06 -27.98 47.26
C ASN A 235 -24.08 -29.38 46.61
N SER A 236 -22.91 -30.03 46.49
CA SER A 236 -22.59 -31.28 47.21
C SER A 236 -21.52 -32.17 46.53
N SER A 237 -20.50 -32.48 47.34
CA SER A 237 -19.78 -33.76 47.51
C SER A 237 -18.78 -34.27 46.45
N VAL A 238 -17.52 -34.28 46.90
CA VAL A 238 -16.39 -35.12 46.50
C VAL A 238 -16.51 -36.50 47.18
N PRO A 239 -15.93 -37.57 46.61
CA PRO A 239 -15.20 -38.53 47.43
C PRO A 239 -13.77 -38.77 46.92
N ALA A 240 -12.88 -39.02 47.89
CA ALA A 240 -11.51 -39.44 47.70
C ALA A 240 -11.44 -40.95 47.40
N MET A 241 -10.54 -41.34 46.50
CA MET A 241 -9.59 -42.44 46.60
C MET A 241 -8.45 -42.18 45.62
#